data_AF-A0A351T8G4-F1
#
_entry.id   AF-A0A351T8G4-F1
#
_cell.length_a   1.000
_cell.length_b   1.000
_cell.length_c   1.000
_cell.angle_alpha   90.00
_cell.angle_beta   90.00
_cell.angle_gamma   90.00
#
_symmetry.space_group_name_H-M   'P 1'
#
loop_
_entity.id
_entity.type
_entity.pdbx_description
1 polymer ?
#
loop_
_entity_poly.entity_id
_entity_poly.type
_entity_poly.pdbx_seq_one_letter_code
_entity_poly.pdbx_strand_id
1 'polypeptide(L)'
;STVTEYSYFARFAVGLCEGEITRVGRIWADGKLLDLSAVNFRVYRGTETQQPDPLIEAIEGTGNAPGFRGLAYVVFEDLPLADFGNRVPQLSFEVFRGLSDVEGLIRGIDLIPGSTEFGYDPQVQIKDLGSGRTGPENQNNNSGYSDWDLALDQLADSCPDCGSVALVVSWFGSDLRAAHCLIRPGVETYDKITAPDAWSVSGVVRGTAYLVSQSGGAPAFGGTPSDGSVIRAIQDLKARGYRVLFYPFVMMDIAAGNSLPDPYSGAAGQPLYPWRGRITCEPAPGEAGSPDNSAAVTAQVNAFFGGAAVSDFTASAMSVGYSGAPEWSLRRMILHYAHLCALAGGVDGFLIGSELRGLTQLRAGGGSYPAVAQLKTLAADVRAVLASAKISYAADWSEYFGHHPNDGSGDVYFHL
;
A
#
# COMPACT_ATOMS: atom_id res chain seq x y z
N SER A 1 46.02 39.29 -1.39
CA SER A 1 45.56 39.12 0.00
C SER A 1 45.26 37.66 0.23
N THR A 2 45.87 37.07 1.25
CA THR A 2 45.57 35.70 1.71
C THR A 2 44.46 35.79 2.75
N VAL A 3 43.37 35.06 2.53
CA VAL A 3 42.27 34.91 3.50
C VAL A 3 42.52 33.60 4.24
N THR A 4 42.54 33.65 5.57
CA THR A 4 42.59 32.45 6.42
C THR A 4 41.17 32.15 6.88
N GLU A 5 40.63 31.00 6.49
CA GLU A 5 39.34 30.50 6.97
C GLU A 5 39.55 29.48 8.08
N TYR A 6 38.69 29.53 9.12
CA TYR A 6 38.69 28.58 10.23
C TYR A 6 37.40 27.77 10.19
N SER A 7 37.50 26.45 10.23
CA SER A 7 36.38 25.52 10.36
C SER A 7 36.40 24.86 11.74
N TYR A 8 35.26 24.89 12.43
CA TYR A 8 35.10 24.31 13.76
C TYR A 8 34.20 23.08 13.71
N PHE A 9 34.60 22.05 14.44
CA PHE A 9 33.86 20.79 14.58
C PHE A 9 33.75 20.44 16.07
N ALA A 10 32.68 19.76 16.45
CA ALA A 10 32.52 19.25 17.82
C ALA A 10 32.22 17.75 17.85
N ARG A 11 32.77 17.10 18.87
CA ARG A 11 32.50 15.72 19.27
C ARG A 11 31.89 15.74 20.65
N PHE A 12 30.67 15.25 20.80
CA PHE A 12 29.97 15.30 22.08
C PHE A 12 28.88 14.24 22.15
N ALA A 13 28.48 13.90 23.38
CA ALA A 13 27.36 13.01 23.66
C ALA A 13 26.23 13.79 24.35
N VAL A 14 24.99 13.47 24.00
CA VAL A 14 23.78 14.05 24.60
C VAL A 14 22.97 12.94 25.24
N GLY A 15 22.85 12.96 26.57
CA GLY A 15 21.92 12.09 27.30
C GLY A 15 20.49 12.54 27.07
N LEU A 16 19.61 11.60 26.68
CA LEU A 16 18.21 11.89 26.33
C LEU A 16 17.27 11.62 27.50
N CYS A 17 17.21 10.37 27.95
CA CYS A 17 16.33 9.91 29.02
C CYS A 17 16.81 8.59 29.60
N GLU A 18 16.29 8.24 30.78
CA GLU A 18 16.49 6.93 31.39
C GLU A 18 15.69 5.82 30.68
N GLY A 19 16.22 4.61 30.71
CA GLY A 19 15.63 3.38 30.19
C GLY A 19 15.75 3.21 28.68
N GLU A 20 15.32 2.02 28.23
CA GLU A 20 15.39 1.64 26.82
C GLU A 20 14.37 2.42 25.98
N ILE A 21 14.84 3.03 24.90
CA ILE A 21 14.03 3.68 23.86
C ILE A 21 13.93 2.79 22.62
N THR A 22 12.85 2.92 21.88
CA THR A 22 12.64 2.23 20.61
C THR A 22 13.54 2.82 19.53
N ARG A 23 13.49 4.14 19.35
CA ARG A 23 14.31 4.88 18.36
C ARG A 23 14.34 6.38 18.65
N VAL A 24 15.27 7.08 18.02
CA VAL A 24 15.27 8.54 17.87
C VAL A 24 14.74 8.86 16.47
N GLY A 25 13.78 9.78 16.39
CA GLY A 25 13.25 10.30 15.14
C GLY A 25 14.00 11.54 14.68
N ARG A 26 13.26 12.62 14.44
CA ARG A 26 13.82 13.90 13.99
C ARG A 26 14.65 14.57 15.08
N ILE A 27 15.69 15.26 14.65
CA ILE A 27 16.57 16.07 15.51
C ILE A 27 16.53 17.50 14.98
N TRP A 28 16.40 18.46 15.89
CA TRP A 28 16.47 19.89 15.57
C TRP A 28 17.67 20.52 16.24
N ALA A 29 18.36 21.39 15.51
CA ALA A 29 19.45 22.23 15.99
C ALA A 29 19.02 23.71 15.91
N ASP A 30 19.01 24.40 17.06
CA ASP A 30 18.52 25.78 17.20
C ASP A 30 17.12 25.99 16.58
N GLY A 31 16.23 25.01 16.76
CA GLY A 31 14.84 25.03 16.27
C GLY A 31 14.66 24.69 14.79
N LYS A 32 15.74 24.46 14.04
CA LYS A 32 15.69 24.00 12.63
C LYS A 32 15.95 22.51 12.54
N LEU A 33 15.26 21.83 11.62
CA LEU A 33 15.49 20.40 11.41
C LEU A 33 16.93 20.18 10.93
N LEU A 34 17.63 19.24 11.58
CA LEU A 34 18.98 18.86 11.24
C LEU A 34 18.97 17.81 10.12
N ASP A 35 19.72 18.04 9.06
CA ASP A 35 19.94 17.04 8.00
C ASP A 35 20.92 15.96 8.51
N LEU A 36 20.38 14.80 8.84
CA LEU A 36 21.15 13.69 9.39
C LEU A 36 22.01 12.98 8.33
N SER A 37 21.76 13.20 7.03
CA SER A 37 22.57 12.58 5.97
C SER A 37 23.99 13.16 5.89
N ALA A 38 24.17 14.39 6.38
CA ALA A 38 25.44 15.10 6.42
C ALA A 38 26.16 15.00 7.79
N VAL A 39 25.63 14.21 8.73
CA VAL A 39 26.11 14.16 10.11
C VAL A 39 26.46 12.73 10.51
N ASN A 40 27.64 12.53 11.06
CA ASN A 40 28.01 11.25 11.68
C ASN A 40 27.52 11.22 13.12
N PHE A 41 26.52 10.38 13.39
CA PHE A 41 25.96 10.22 14.74
C PHE A 41 25.66 8.75 15.04
N ARG A 42 25.64 8.43 16.34
CA ARG A 42 25.30 7.09 16.85
C ARG A 42 24.27 7.20 17.94
N VAL A 43 23.24 6.38 17.87
CA VAL A 43 22.18 6.30 18.88
C VAL A 43 22.42 5.08 19.75
N TYR A 44 22.46 5.29 21.06
CA TYR A 44 22.46 4.26 22.08
C TYR A 44 21.09 4.23 22.73
N ARG A 45 20.42 3.08 22.63
CA ARG A 45 19.01 2.94 23.03
C ARG A 45 18.81 2.91 24.53
N GLY A 46 19.86 2.86 25.34
CA GLY A 46 19.76 2.81 26.80
C GLY A 46 19.50 1.40 27.34
N THR A 47 19.92 0.37 26.61
CA THR A 47 19.79 -1.01 27.08
C THR A 47 20.75 -1.29 28.24
N GLU A 48 20.44 -2.29 29.06
CA GLU A 48 21.35 -2.74 30.13
C GLU A 48 22.59 -3.50 29.62
N THR A 49 22.61 -3.84 28.32
CA THR A 49 23.69 -4.61 27.69
C THR A 49 24.56 -3.78 26.76
N GLN A 50 24.23 -2.51 26.53
CA GLN A 50 24.97 -1.66 25.60
C GLN A 50 26.43 -1.49 26.03
N GLN A 51 27.30 -1.44 25.03
CA GLN A 51 28.75 -1.32 25.20
C GLN A 51 29.18 0.16 25.14
N PRO A 52 30.39 0.49 25.63
CA PRO A 52 30.96 1.83 25.50
C PRO A 52 31.00 2.30 24.04
N ASP A 53 30.81 3.61 23.82
CA ASP A 53 30.96 4.19 22.49
C ASP A 53 32.43 4.18 22.05
N PRO A 54 32.75 3.74 20.82
CA PRO A 54 34.13 3.65 20.35
C PRO A 54 34.88 4.99 20.33
N LEU A 55 34.21 6.11 20.06
CA LEU A 55 34.84 7.44 20.06
C LEU A 55 35.15 7.89 21.49
N ILE A 56 34.23 7.63 22.42
CA ILE A 56 34.47 7.91 23.84
C ILE A 56 35.61 7.02 24.36
N GLU A 57 35.58 5.72 24.07
CA GLU A 57 36.62 4.78 24.50
C GLU A 57 38.00 5.08 23.88
N ALA A 58 38.04 5.54 22.63
CA ALA A 58 39.29 5.96 22.01
C ALA A 58 39.94 7.17 22.71
N ILE A 59 39.15 8.04 23.32
CA ILE A 59 39.62 9.23 24.04
C ILE A 59 39.99 8.89 25.48
N GLU A 60 39.12 8.17 26.20
CA GLU A 60 39.28 7.85 27.62
C GLU A 60 40.22 6.64 27.86
N GLY A 61 40.44 5.82 26.84
CA GLY A 61 41.23 4.60 26.88
C GLY A 61 40.37 3.34 27.05
N THR A 62 40.87 2.22 26.49
CA THR A 62 40.17 0.92 26.52
C THR A 62 39.82 0.49 27.94
N GLY A 63 38.54 0.18 28.16
CA GLY A 63 38.02 -0.23 29.48
C GLY A 63 37.80 0.92 30.48
N ASN A 64 38.13 2.17 30.12
CA ASN A 64 37.91 3.34 30.97
C ASN A 64 36.63 4.12 30.61
N ALA A 65 36.04 3.88 29.44
CA ALA A 65 34.76 4.48 29.06
C ALA A 65 33.58 3.64 29.59
N PRO A 66 32.60 4.24 30.28
CA PRO A 66 31.39 3.52 30.68
C PRO A 66 30.46 3.31 29.48
N GLY A 67 29.69 2.23 29.49
CA GLY A 67 28.62 2.00 28.51
C GLY A 67 27.35 2.80 28.74
N PHE A 68 27.29 3.62 29.80
CA PHE A 68 26.10 4.38 30.21
C PHE A 68 24.80 3.55 30.19
N ARG A 69 24.85 2.30 30.68
CA ARG A 69 23.72 1.36 30.68
C ARG A 69 22.50 1.96 31.38
N GLY A 70 21.32 1.75 30.81
CA GLY A 70 20.07 2.35 31.30
C GLY A 70 19.91 3.83 30.93
N LEU A 71 20.85 4.45 30.20
CA LEU A 71 20.71 5.81 29.66
C LEU A 71 20.69 5.76 28.13
N ALA A 72 19.62 6.26 27.53
CA ALA A 72 19.58 6.52 26.11
C ALA A 72 20.36 7.81 25.79
N TYR A 73 21.29 7.74 24.83
CA TYR A 73 22.11 8.89 24.45
C TYR A 73 22.48 8.88 22.96
N VAL A 74 22.84 10.05 22.45
CA VAL A 74 23.30 10.23 21.07
C VAL A 74 24.72 10.80 21.08
N VAL A 75 25.61 10.18 20.31
CA VAL A 75 26.98 10.69 20.09
C VAL A 75 27.02 11.35 18.72
N PHE A 76 27.49 12.58 18.67
CA PHE A 76 27.84 13.28 17.43
C PHE A 76 29.35 13.25 17.25
N GLU A 77 29.79 12.84 16.07
CA GLU A 77 31.19 12.80 15.68
C GLU A 77 31.44 13.86 14.61
N ASP A 78 32.32 14.81 14.92
CA ASP A 78 32.73 15.89 14.02
C ASP A 78 31.56 16.68 13.42
N LEU A 79 30.60 17.10 14.26
CA LEU A 79 29.51 17.98 13.83
C LEU A 79 30.08 19.35 13.38
N PRO A 80 29.90 19.77 12.11
CA PRO A 80 30.35 21.07 11.65
C PRO A 80 29.56 22.18 12.36
N LEU A 81 30.27 23.19 12.90
CA LEU A 81 29.65 24.25 13.69
C LEU A 81 29.45 25.57 12.95
N ALA A 82 29.90 25.66 11.68
CA ALA A 82 29.84 26.89 10.90
C ALA A 82 28.42 27.46 10.82
N ASP A 83 27.43 26.59 10.55
CA ASP A 83 26.02 26.97 10.44
C ASP A 83 25.35 27.32 11.78
N PHE A 84 26.03 27.00 12.89
CA PHE A 84 25.54 27.22 14.26
C PHE A 84 26.31 28.35 14.96
N GLY A 85 27.02 29.20 14.21
CA GLY A 85 27.80 30.31 14.76
C GLY A 85 29.03 29.86 15.56
N ASN A 86 29.64 28.73 15.17
CA ASN A 86 30.81 28.13 15.79
C ASN A 86 30.65 27.79 17.28
N ARG A 87 29.43 27.42 17.69
CA ARG A 87 29.12 26.89 19.01
C ARG A 87 28.31 25.59 18.88
N VAL A 88 28.28 24.81 19.95
CA VAL A 88 27.35 23.67 20.03
C VAL A 88 25.91 24.22 19.98
N PRO A 89 25.06 23.74 19.04
CA PRO A 89 23.67 24.20 18.94
C PRO A 89 22.82 23.68 20.10
N GLN A 90 21.69 24.33 20.37
CA GLN A 90 20.68 23.73 21.23
C GLN A 90 20.00 22.61 20.44
N LEU A 91 20.06 21.38 20.97
CA LEU A 91 19.46 20.22 20.32
C LEU A 91 18.14 19.84 20.96
N SER A 92 17.17 19.50 20.12
CA SER A 92 15.90 18.89 20.52
C SER A 92 15.72 17.58 19.75
N PHE A 93 15.19 16.55 20.41
CA PHE A 93 15.10 15.20 19.85
C PHE A 93 13.67 14.69 19.94
N GLU A 94 13.20 14.07 18.87
CA GLU A 94 12.00 13.25 18.87
C GLU A 94 12.37 11.85 19.39
N VAL A 95 11.89 11.47 20.57
CA VAL A 95 12.25 10.20 21.21
C VAL A 95 11.03 9.28 21.27
N PHE A 96 11.18 8.05 20.79
CA PHE A 96 10.14 7.03 20.79
C PHE A 96 10.49 5.95 21.80
N ARG A 97 9.54 5.62 22.68
CA ARG A 97 9.67 4.55 23.66
C ARG A 97 8.37 3.77 23.71
N GLY A 98 8.44 2.49 23.37
CA GLY A 98 7.35 1.54 23.61
C GLY A 98 7.04 1.49 25.10
N LEU A 99 5.78 1.74 25.45
CA LEU A 99 5.31 1.73 26.85
C LEU A 99 4.70 0.39 27.25
N SER A 100 4.50 -0.51 26.28
CA SER A 100 3.79 -1.76 26.46
C SER A 100 4.36 -2.88 25.60
N ASP A 101 3.93 -4.11 25.89
CA ASP A 101 4.26 -5.28 25.06
C ASP A 101 3.35 -5.39 23.83
N VAL A 102 2.35 -4.50 23.65
CA VAL A 102 1.33 -4.59 22.59
C VAL A 102 1.99 -4.54 21.21
N GLU A 103 2.99 -3.69 21.03
CA GLU A 103 3.72 -3.60 19.77
C GLU A 103 4.46 -4.90 19.44
N GLY A 104 4.90 -5.66 20.45
CA GLY A 104 5.44 -7.02 20.31
C GLY A 104 4.36 -8.09 20.02
N LEU A 105 3.08 -7.79 20.22
CA LEU A 105 1.99 -8.71 19.86
C LEU A 105 1.59 -8.59 18.38
N ILE A 106 1.99 -7.52 17.69
CA ILE A 106 1.64 -7.30 16.28
C ILE A 106 2.42 -8.29 15.41
N ARG A 107 1.70 -9.21 14.76
CA ARG A 107 2.28 -10.24 13.88
C ARG A 107 2.17 -9.93 12.40
N GLY A 108 1.30 -9.00 12.03
CA GLY A 108 1.16 -8.53 10.67
C GLY A 108 0.35 -7.24 10.56
N ILE A 109 0.49 -6.58 9.42
CA ILE A 109 -0.17 -5.31 9.12
C ILE A 109 -0.81 -5.34 7.72
N ASP A 110 -1.78 -4.46 7.51
CA ASP A 110 -2.27 -4.09 6.19
C ASP A 110 -1.58 -2.80 5.75
N LEU A 111 -0.88 -2.85 4.62
CA LEU A 111 -0.17 -1.69 4.09
C LEU A 111 -1.07 -0.91 3.13
N ILE A 112 -1.60 0.20 3.63
CA ILE A 112 -2.53 1.11 2.95
C ILE A 112 -1.84 2.45 2.62
N PRO A 113 -2.34 3.29 1.68
CA PRO A 113 -3.72 3.40 1.18
C PRO A 113 -4.12 2.45 0.04
N GLY A 114 -3.18 1.80 -0.64
CA GLY A 114 -3.41 0.97 -1.83
C GLY A 114 -3.64 1.74 -3.12
N SER A 115 -3.86 3.05 -3.03
CA SER A 115 -3.96 4.00 -4.14
C SER A 115 -2.86 5.06 -4.02
N THR A 116 -1.65 4.71 -4.47
CA THR A 116 -0.53 5.63 -4.62
C THR A 116 0.28 5.26 -5.85
N GLU A 117 0.42 6.16 -6.83
CA GLU A 117 1.08 5.84 -8.11
C GLU A 117 2.51 5.28 -7.94
N PHE A 118 3.28 5.86 -6.99
CA PHE A 118 4.68 5.49 -6.70
C PHE A 118 4.99 5.36 -5.20
N GLY A 119 4.03 5.55 -4.30
CA GLY A 119 4.30 5.57 -2.85
C GLY A 119 4.78 4.24 -2.27
N TYR A 120 4.55 3.13 -2.97
CA TYR A 120 5.10 1.82 -2.59
C TYR A 120 6.50 1.54 -3.13
N ASP A 121 7.07 2.48 -3.87
CA ASP A 121 8.36 2.28 -4.49
C ASP A 121 9.50 2.50 -3.49
N PRO A 122 10.37 1.51 -3.23
CA PRO A 122 11.58 1.72 -2.45
C PRO A 122 12.55 2.69 -3.16
N GLN A 123 12.48 2.77 -4.49
CA GLN A 123 13.29 3.71 -5.26
C GLN A 123 12.66 5.10 -5.21
N VAL A 124 13.47 6.13 -4.93
CA VAL A 124 13.02 7.53 -5.02
C VAL A 124 12.66 7.87 -6.46
N GLN A 125 11.41 8.26 -6.66
CA GLN A 125 10.84 8.79 -7.89
C GLN A 125 10.74 10.31 -7.77
N ILE A 126 11.01 11.01 -8.86
CA ILE A 126 10.86 12.46 -8.97
C ILE A 126 9.77 12.78 -9.98
N LYS A 127 9.10 13.91 -9.78
CA LYS A 127 8.16 14.52 -10.73
C LYS A 127 8.69 15.83 -11.28
N ASP A 128 8.36 16.10 -12.54
CA ASP A 128 8.53 17.42 -13.14
C ASP A 128 7.50 18.39 -12.53
N LEU A 129 7.98 19.53 -12.03
CA LEU A 129 7.17 20.62 -11.49
C LEU A 129 7.01 21.78 -12.50
N GLY A 130 7.53 21.61 -13.72
CA GLY A 130 7.58 22.60 -14.77
C GLY A 130 8.74 23.59 -14.60
N SER A 131 9.02 24.35 -15.67
CA SER A 131 10.05 25.39 -15.70
C SER A 131 11.45 24.89 -15.27
N GLY A 132 11.78 23.64 -15.62
CA GLY A 132 13.06 23.01 -15.31
C GLY A 132 13.25 22.62 -13.84
N ARG A 133 12.18 22.64 -13.04
CA ARG A 133 12.20 22.23 -11.62
C ARG A 133 11.70 20.81 -11.48
N THR A 134 12.35 20.03 -10.63
CA THR A 134 11.89 18.70 -10.22
C THR A 134 11.62 18.67 -8.72
N GLY A 135 10.80 17.74 -8.27
CA GLY A 135 10.57 17.47 -6.85
C GLY A 135 10.33 15.99 -6.58
N PRO A 136 10.38 15.54 -5.32
CA PRO A 136 10.12 14.16 -4.99
C PRO A 136 8.64 13.80 -5.24
N GLU A 137 8.41 12.55 -5.67
CA GLU A 137 7.08 11.96 -5.83
C GLU A 137 6.71 11.04 -4.66
N ASN A 138 7.66 10.26 -4.15
CA ASN A 138 7.47 9.29 -3.05
C ASN A 138 8.48 9.48 -1.91
N GLN A 139 8.98 10.70 -1.73
CA GLN A 139 9.84 11.10 -0.63
C GLN A 139 9.28 12.40 -0.04
N ASN A 140 8.39 12.27 0.93
CA ASN A 140 7.79 13.36 1.69
C ASN A 140 8.48 13.53 3.06
N ASN A 141 9.69 12.99 3.18
CA ASN A 141 10.55 13.04 4.35
C ASN A 141 11.86 13.81 4.04
N ASN A 142 12.66 14.05 5.08
CA ASN A 142 13.94 14.77 4.98
C ASN A 142 15.17 13.85 5.14
N SER A 143 15.01 12.53 4.99
CA SER A 143 16.10 11.57 5.20
C SER A 143 16.83 11.16 3.92
N GLY A 144 16.34 11.57 2.74
CA GLY A 144 16.92 11.18 1.45
C GLY A 144 16.44 9.82 0.93
N TYR A 145 15.69 9.08 1.74
CA TYR A 145 15.16 7.76 1.42
C TYR A 145 13.70 7.86 0.96
N SER A 146 13.22 6.84 0.24
CA SER A 146 11.80 6.73 -0.08
C SER A 146 10.95 6.70 1.19
N ASP A 147 9.71 7.15 1.10
CA ASP A 147 8.74 7.02 2.20
C ASP A 147 8.51 5.55 2.56
N TRP A 148 8.63 4.66 1.57
CA TRP A 148 8.57 3.21 1.75
C TRP A 148 9.66 2.68 2.68
N ASP A 149 10.93 2.97 2.39
CA ASP A 149 12.05 2.47 3.19
C ASP A 149 11.97 2.96 4.62
N LEU A 150 11.69 4.26 4.78
CA LEU A 150 11.55 4.88 6.09
C LEU A 150 10.39 4.27 6.89
N ALA A 151 9.25 4.00 6.25
CA ALA A 151 8.09 3.41 6.93
C ALA A 151 8.36 1.96 7.36
N LEU A 152 9.03 1.15 6.53
CA LEU A 152 9.34 -0.25 6.88
C LEU A 152 10.46 -0.37 7.92
N ASP A 153 11.44 0.52 7.94
CA ASP A 153 12.43 0.59 9.01
C ASP A 153 11.75 0.93 10.34
N GLN A 154 10.84 1.90 10.33
CA GLN A 154 10.06 2.27 11.51
C GLN A 154 9.14 1.13 11.97
N LEU A 155 8.55 0.38 11.04
CA LEU A 155 7.76 -0.82 11.37
C LEU A 155 8.62 -1.87 12.08
N ALA A 156 9.83 -2.15 11.57
CA ALA A 156 10.72 -3.13 12.17
C ALA A 156 11.19 -2.70 13.58
N ASP A 157 11.47 -1.42 13.77
CA ASP A 157 11.82 -0.86 15.09
C ASP A 157 10.65 -0.90 16.07
N SER A 158 9.46 -0.51 15.63
CA SER A 158 8.29 -0.39 16.51
C SER A 158 7.62 -1.73 16.78
N CYS A 159 7.50 -2.60 15.78
CA CYS A 159 6.80 -3.88 15.85
C CYS A 159 7.75 -5.02 15.48
N PRO A 160 8.74 -5.36 16.35
CA PRO A 160 9.83 -6.27 16.02
C PRO A 160 9.35 -7.71 15.71
N ASP A 161 8.14 -8.05 16.15
CA ASP A 161 7.51 -9.35 15.99
C ASP A 161 6.56 -9.43 14.77
N CYS A 162 6.45 -8.33 14.01
CA CYS A 162 5.69 -8.27 12.77
C CYS A 162 6.42 -9.05 11.67
N GLY A 163 5.82 -10.14 11.20
CA GLY A 163 6.42 -11.02 10.19
C GLY A 163 5.60 -11.13 8.91
N SER A 164 4.55 -10.32 8.74
CA SER A 164 3.63 -10.42 7.61
C SER A 164 3.06 -9.07 7.21
N VAL A 165 3.02 -8.81 5.91
CA VAL A 165 2.47 -7.57 5.34
C VAL A 165 1.45 -7.93 4.27
N ALA A 166 0.22 -7.45 4.44
CA ALA A 166 -0.79 -7.45 3.38
C ALA A 166 -0.60 -6.21 2.51
N LEU A 167 -0.08 -6.39 1.30
CA LEU A 167 0.15 -5.31 0.35
C LEU A 167 -1.14 -5.03 -0.42
N VAL A 168 -1.86 -3.97 -0.02
CA VAL A 168 -3.12 -3.57 -0.66
C VAL A 168 -2.81 -2.82 -1.94
N VAL A 169 -3.39 -3.20 -3.09
CA VAL A 169 -3.15 -2.51 -4.38
C VAL A 169 -4.46 -2.35 -5.16
N SER A 170 -4.82 -1.10 -5.46
CA SER A 170 -6.17 -0.75 -5.91
C SER A 170 -6.29 -0.46 -7.41
N TRP A 171 -7.32 -1.01 -8.05
CA TRP A 171 -7.93 -0.46 -9.28
C TRP A 171 -9.30 0.16 -8.95
N PHE A 172 -9.86 0.90 -9.90
CA PHE A 172 -11.08 1.68 -9.71
C PHE A 172 -12.29 1.03 -10.38
N GLY A 173 -13.34 0.79 -9.60
CA GLY A 173 -14.66 0.35 -10.07
C GLY A 173 -15.57 1.55 -10.35
N SER A 174 -16.30 1.54 -11.47
CA SER A 174 -17.05 2.72 -11.95
C SER A 174 -18.57 2.67 -11.81
N ASP A 175 -19.16 1.56 -11.38
CA ASP A 175 -20.61 1.38 -11.34
C ASP A 175 -20.99 0.29 -10.30
N LEU A 176 -22.13 0.42 -9.63
CA LEU A 176 -22.66 -0.61 -8.74
C LEU A 176 -23.39 -1.74 -9.48
N ARG A 177 -23.67 -1.59 -10.77
CA ARG A 177 -24.35 -2.60 -11.58
C ARG A 177 -23.32 -3.52 -12.21
N ALA A 178 -23.40 -4.81 -11.89
CA ALA A 178 -22.39 -5.81 -12.24
C ALA A 178 -22.06 -5.81 -13.75
N ALA A 179 -23.08 -5.73 -14.61
CA ALA A 179 -22.90 -5.73 -16.06
C ALA A 179 -22.26 -4.45 -16.64
N HIS A 180 -22.23 -3.36 -15.87
CA HIS A 180 -21.76 -2.04 -16.30
C HIS A 180 -20.51 -1.56 -15.55
N CYS A 181 -20.13 -2.24 -14.47
CA CYS A 181 -18.98 -1.89 -13.66
C CYS A 181 -17.69 -2.24 -14.41
N LEU A 182 -16.91 -1.21 -14.74
CA LEU A 182 -15.57 -1.36 -15.30
C LEU A 182 -14.54 -1.25 -14.17
N ILE A 183 -13.56 -2.16 -14.15
CA ILE A 183 -12.45 -2.13 -13.20
C ILE A 183 -11.16 -1.76 -13.94
N ARG A 184 -10.57 -0.59 -13.62
CA ARG A 184 -9.46 0.02 -14.38
C ARG A 184 -8.33 0.51 -13.49
N PRO A 185 -7.06 0.42 -13.93
CA PRO A 185 -5.98 1.16 -13.27
C PRO A 185 -6.16 2.65 -13.54
N GLY A 186 -5.92 3.47 -12.53
CA GLY A 186 -6.17 4.91 -12.61
C GLY A 186 -5.00 5.79 -12.25
N VAL A 187 -5.07 7.05 -12.66
CA VAL A 187 -4.09 8.12 -12.39
C VAL A 187 -4.78 9.36 -11.84
N GLU A 188 -4.04 10.14 -11.07
CA GLU A 188 -4.49 11.41 -10.49
C GLU A 188 -4.62 12.53 -11.54
N THR A 189 -3.74 12.50 -12.54
CA THR A 189 -3.66 13.45 -13.64
C THR A 189 -2.97 12.82 -14.84
N TYR A 190 -3.31 13.31 -16.04
CA TYR A 190 -2.62 12.95 -17.27
C TYR A 190 -1.28 13.68 -17.44
N ASP A 191 -1.10 14.82 -16.77
CA ASP A 191 0.00 15.76 -17.02
C ASP A 191 1.11 15.64 -15.96
N LYS A 192 1.36 14.43 -15.44
CA LYS A 192 2.48 14.15 -14.52
C LYS A 192 3.59 13.39 -15.24
N ILE A 193 4.78 13.98 -15.30
CA ILE A 193 5.98 13.34 -15.83
C ILE A 193 6.84 12.92 -14.65
N THR A 194 7.26 11.65 -14.63
CA THR A 194 8.06 11.06 -13.55
C THR A 194 9.34 10.45 -14.07
N ALA A 195 10.34 10.34 -13.18
CA ALA A 195 11.62 9.71 -13.45
C ALA A 195 12.17 9.02 -12.18
N PRO A 196 13.00 7.97 -12.31
CA PRO A 196 13.44 7.37 -13.57
C PRO A 196 12.34 6.59 -14.30
N ASP A 197 11.25 6.23 -13.61
CA ASP A 197 10.19 5.42 -14.21
C ASP A 197 8.99 6.27 -14.65
N ALA A 198 8.46 5.93 -15.82
CA ALA A 198 7.14 6.38 -16.25
C ALA A 198 6.06 5.46 -15.67
N TRP A 199 4.94 6.03 -15.24
CA TRP A 199 3.82 5.25 -14.72
C TRP A 199 3.23 4.35 -15.81
N SER A 200 3.06 3.06 -15.49
CA SER A 200 2.27 2.12 -16.28
C SER A 200 1.77 0.95 -15.42
N VAL A 201 0.61 0.41 -15.81
CA VAL A 201 -0.02 -0.75 -15.18
C VAL A 201 -0.69 -1.60 -16.26
N SER A 202 -0.38 -2.89 -16.33
CA SER A 202 -1.05 -3.81 -17.29
C SER A 202 -0.93 -3.37 -18.76
N GLY A 203 0.21 -2.76 -19.13
CA GLY A 203 0.44 -2.15 -20.44
C GLY A 203 -0.30 -0.82 -20.69
N VAL A 204 -1.08 -0.32 -19.72
CA VAL A 204 -1.73 0.99 -19.79
C VAL A 204 -0.73 2.07 -19.39
N VAL A 205 -0.60 3.09 -20.22
CA VAL A 205 0.22 4.27 -19.94
C VAL A 205 -0.64 5.42 -19.45
N ARG A 206 -0.04 6.37 -18.71
CA ARG A 206 -0.73 7.50 -18.06
C ARG A 206 -1.78 8.18 -18.94
N GLY A 207 -1.43 8.58 -20.16
CA GLY A 207 -2.34 9.31 -21.06
C GLY A 207 -3.57 8.54 -21.53
N THR A 208 -3.65 7.24 -21.24
CA THR A 208 -4.79 6.36 -21.59
C THR A 208 -5.41 5.67 -20.36
N ALA A 209 -4.88 5.96 -19.17
CA ALA A 209 -5.37 5.40 -17.92
C ALA A 209 -6.71 6.02 -17.52
N TYR A 210 -7.40 5.40 -16.58
CA TYR A 210 -8.60 5.99 -16.01
C TYR A 210 -8.23 7.21 -15.15
N LEU A 211 -8.73 8.39 -15.48
CA LEU A 211 -8.59 9.56 -14.61
C LEU A 211 -9.55 9.43 -13.43
N VAL A 212 -9.01 9.37 -12.21
CA VAL A 212 -9.83 9.32 -11.00
C VAL A 212 -10.68 10.59 -10.88
N SER A 213 -11.87 10.46 -10.31
CA SER A 213 -12.77 11.60 -10.15
C SER A 213 -12.19 12.67 -9.22
N GLN A 214 -12.80 13.85 -9.21
CA GLN A 214 -12.38 14.97 -8.39
C GLN A 214 -13.28 15.18 -7.18
N SER A 215 -12.68 15.61 -6.08
CA SER A 215 -13.36 16.09 -4.87
C SER A 215 -12.69 17.38 -4.40
N GLY A 216 -13.47 18.46 -4.28
CA GLY A 216 -12.95 19.75 -3.78
C GLY A 216 -11.83 20.36 -4.64
N GLY A 217 -11.77 20.06 -5.94
CA GLY A 217 -10.73 20.54 -6.86
C GLY A 217 -9.42 19.75 -6.85
N ALA A 218 -9.37 18.63 -6.12
CA ALA A 218 -8.26 17.69 -6.11
C ALA A 218 -8.73 16.29 -6.54
N PRO A 219 -7.82 15.37 -6.93
CA PRO A 219 -8.16 13.96 -7.11
C PRO A 219 -8.85 13.39 -5.85
N ALA A 220 -9.95 12.67 -6.03
CA ALA A 220 -10.69 12.05 -4.92
C ALA A 220 -9.92 10.88 -4.29
N PHE A 221 -9.04 10.26 -5.06
CA PHE A 221 -8.17 9.16 -4.67
C PHE A 221 -6.76 9.40 -5.22
N GLY A 222 -5.74 8.73 -4.65
CA GLY A 222 -4.47 8.56 -5.34
C GLY A 222 -4.61 7.61 -6.53
N GLY A 223 -3.60 7.52 -7.40
CA GLY A 223 -3.62 6.60 -8.54
C GLY A 223 -3.28 5.14 -8.17
N THR A 224 -3.47 4.21 -9.09
CA THR A 224 -3.05 2.82 -8.93
C THR A 224 -1.52 2.74 -8.85
N PRO A 225 -0.92 2.01 -7.89
CA PRO A 225 0.51 1.78 -7.86
C PRO A 225 1.04 1.19 -9.18
N SER A 226 2.13 1.77 -9.70
CA SER A 226 2.73 1.30 -10.96
C SER A 226 3.24 -0.14 -10.82
N ASP A 227 3.27 -0.89 -11.93
CA ASP A 227 3.78 -2.27 -11.94
C ASP A 227 5.20 -2.35 -11.35
N GLY A 228 6.06 -1.41 -11.74
CA GLY A 228 7.45 -1.36 -11.27
C GLY A 228 7.56 -1.14 -9.76
N SER A 229 6.74 -0.21 -9.23
CA SER A 229 6.69 0.06 -7.79
C SER A 229 6.21 -1.16 -7.00
N VAL A 230 5.19 -1.87 -7.50
CA VAL A 230 4.66 -3.08 -6.84
C VAL A 230 5.69 -4.23 -6.87
N ILE A 231 6.39 -4.43 -7.98
CA ILE A 231 7.45 -5.45 -8.08
C ILE A 231 8.55 -5.18 -7.06
N ARG A 232 9.07 -3.95 -7.01
CA ARG A 232 10.13 -3.58 -6.05
C ARG A 232 9.66 -3.67 -4.61
N ALA A 233 8.42 -3.26 -4.32
CA ALA A 233 7.79 -3.41 -3.01
C ALA A 233 7.79 -4.87 -2.53
N ILE A 234 7.35 -5.81 -3.37
CA ILE A 234 7.32 -7.24 -3.02
C ILE A 234 8.75 -7.77 -2.81
N GLN A 235 9.69 -7.40 -3.69
CA GLN A 235 11.09 -7.82 -3.58
C GLN A 235 11.74 -7.32 -2.29
N ASP A 236 11.51 -6.05 -1.94
CA ASP A 236 12.04 -5.43 -0.73
C ASP A 236 11.44 -6.04 0.54
N LEU A 237 10.11 -6.23 0.61
CA LEU A 237 9.47 -6.92 1.73
C LEU A 237 10.09 -8.29 1.99
N LYS A 238 10.32 -9.06 0.92
CA LYS A 238 10.93 -10.39 1.02
C LYS A 238 12.40 -10.32 1.42
N ALA A 239 13.15 -9.35 0.92
CA ALA A 239 14.54 -9.12 1.33
C ALA A 239 14.66 -8.77 2.82
N ARG A 240 13.67 -8.05 3.36
CA ARG A 240 13.52 -7.73 4.79
C ARG A 240 12.97 -8.87 5.64
N GLY A 241 12.60 -10.01 5.02
CA GLY A 241 12.14 -11.21 5.72
C GLY A 241 10.64 -11.26 6.03
N TYR A 242 9.83 -10.34 5.49
CA TYR A 242 8.38 -10.38 5.65
C TYR A 242 7.73 -11.44 4.75
N ARG A 243 6.70 -12.11 5.27
CA ARG A 243 5.74 -12.84 4.44
C ARG A 243 4.79 -11.85 3.76
N VAL A 244 4.54 -12.03 2.46
CA VAL A 244 3.72 -11.10 1.68
C VAL A 244 2.37 -11.73 1.34
N LEU A 245 1.29 -11.09 1.80
CA LEU A 245 -0.07 -11.33 1.32
C LEU A 245 -0.39 -10.26 0.28
N PHE A 246 -0.51 -10.63 -1.00
CA PHE A 246 -0.95 -9.66 -2.01
C PHE A 246 -2.47 -9.49 -1.92
N TYR A 247 -2.91 -8.24 -1.78
CA TYR A 247 -4.30 -7.87 -1.57
C TYR A 247 -4.77 -6.92 -2.69
N PRO A 248 -5.27 -7.45 -3.82
CA PRO A 248 -5.96 -6.64 -4.83
C PRO A 248 -7.25 -6.03 -4.27
N PHE A 249 -7.47 -4.75 -4.53
CA PHE A 249 -8.59 -4.00 -3.99
C PHE A 249 -9.35 -3.25 -5.10
N VAL A 250 -10.69 -3.22 -5.00
CA VAL A 250 -11.55 -2.43 -5.91
C VAL A 250 -12.06 -1.21 -5.15
N MET A 251 -11.54 -0.04 -5.52
CA MET A 251 -11.95 1.24 -4.97
C MET A 251 -13.08 1.81 -5.83
N MET A 252 -14.25 2.08 -5.27
CA MET A 252 -15.37 2.58 -6.08
C MET A 252 -15.23 4.08 -6.30
N ASP A 253 -15.03 4.46 -7.55
CA ASP A 253 -14.88 5.85 -7.97
C ASP A 253 -16.15 6.35 -8.67
N ILE A 254 -17.18 6.56 -7.86
CA ILE A 254 -18.48 7.10 -8.27
C ILE A 254 -18.64 8.46 -7.60
N ALA A 255 -18.46 9.52 -8.38
CA ALA A 255 -18.49 10.90 -7.90
C ALA A 255 -19.90 11.39 -7.56
N ALA A 256 -19.95 12.49 -6.80
CA ALA A 256 -21.22 13.14 -6.44
C ALA A 256 -21.89 13.69 -7.71
N GLY A 257 -23.23 13.62 -7.76
CA GLY A 257 -24.00 14.16 -8.89
C GLY A 257 -23.87 13.35 -10.19
N ASN A 258 -23.40 12.09 -10.12
CA ASN A 258 -23.46 11.18 -11.27
C ASN A 258 -24.91 10.90 -11.68
N SER A 259 -25.10 10.43 -12.92
CA SER A 259 -26.42 10.08 -13.48
C SER A 259 -26.63 8.58 -13.66
N LEU A 260 -25.77 7.74 -13.04
CA LEU A 260 -25.86 6.28 -13.17
C LEU A 260 -27.15 5.79 -12.50
N PRO A 261 -27.93 4.90 -13.13
CA PRO A 261 -29.06 4.25 -12.47
C PRO A 261 -28.61 3.51 -11.21
N ASP A 262 -29.25 3.77 -10.07
CA ASP A 262 -28.97 3.05 -8.83
C ASP A 262 -29.67 1.69 -8.84
N PRO A 263 -28.94 0.56 -8.79
CA PRO A 263 -29.57 -0.76 -8.83
C PRO A 263 -30.51 -1.02 -7.64
N TYR A 264 -30.37 -0.29 -6.53
CA TYR A 264 -31.18 -0.46 -5.31
C TYR A 264 -32.42 0.43 -5.25
N SER A 265 -32.63 1.32 -6.21
CA SER A 265 -33.80 2.22 -6.21
C SER A 265 -34.38 2.51 -7.58
N GLY A 266 -33.65 2.19 -8.66
CA GLY A 266 -33.98 2.55 -10.04
C GLY A 266 -33.87 4.05 -10.34
N ALA A 267 -33.56 4.88 -9.34
CA ALA A 267 -33.42 6.32 -9.51
C ALA A 267 -32.10 6.68 -10.21
N ALA A 268 -32.04 7.87 -10.80
CA ALA A 268 -30.80 8.41 -11.32
C ALA A 268 -29.90 8.88 -10.17
N GLY A 269 -28.63 8.47 -10.21
CA GLY A 269 -27.59 8.84 -9.27
C GLY A 269 -27.27 7.72 -8.28
N GLN A 270 -26.13 7.08 -8.48
CA GLN A 270 -25.57 6.15 -7.49
C GLN A 270 -24.92 6.91 -6.32
N PRO A 271 -24.84 6.29 -5.12
CA PRO A 271 -24.19 6.90 -3.96
C PRO A 271 -22.73 7.30 -4.21
N LEU A 272 -22.27 8.33 -3.51
CA LEU A 272 -20.88 8.82 -3.55
C LEU A 272 -19.92 7.77 -2.96
N TYR A 273 -18.87 7.42 -3.72
CA TYR A 273 -17.77 6.53 -3.32
C TYR A 273 -18.22 5.33 -2.46
N PRO A 274 -19.15 4.51 -2.98
CA PRO A 274 -19.80 3.48 -2.19
C PRO A 274 -18.82 2.35 -1.86
N TRP A 275 -19.16 1.56 -0.84
CA TRP A 275 -18.46 0.31 -0.60
C TRP A 275 -18.64 -0.68 -1.77
N ARG A 276 -17.55 -1.34 -2.21
CA ARG A 276 -17.55 -2.33 -3.31
C ARG A 276 -18.49 -3.52 -3.08
N GLY A 277 -18.78 -3.87 -1.84
CA GLY A 277 -19.77 -4.91 -1.51
C GLY A 277 -21.20 -4.57 -1.90
N ARG A 278 -21.45 -3.34 -2.37
CA ARG A 278 -22.72 -2.93 -2.97
C ARG A 278 -22.82 -3.23 -4.48
N ILE A 279 -21.76 -3.68 -5.15
CA ILE A 279 -21.87 -4.10 -6.55
C ILE A 279 -22.83 -5.30 -6.61
N THR A 280 -23.84 -5.24 -7.48
CA THR A 280 -24.91 -6.25 -7.56
C THR A 280 -25.55 -6.28 -8.95
N CYS A 281 -26.57 -7.13 -9.17
CA CYS A 281 -27.32 -7.14 -10.41
C CYS A 281 -28.24 -5.91 -10.55
N GLU A 282 -28.64 -5.58 -11.76
CA GLU A 282 -29.63 -4.54 -12.05
C GLU A 282 -30.91 -5.19 -12.58
N PRO A 283 -32.08 -4.95 -11.95
CA PRO A 283 -32.28 -4.38 -10.61
C PRO A 283 -31.72 -5.27 -9.48
N ALA A 284 -31.36 -4.68 -8.33
CA ALA A 284 -30.80 -5.41 -7.17
C ALA A 284 -31.81 -6.40 -6.57
N PRO A 285 -31.37 -7.42 -5.82
CA PRO A 285 -32.29 -8.33 -5.12
C PRO A 285 -33.28 -7.56 -4.23
N GLY A 286 -34.56 -7.92 -4.32
CA GLY A 286 -35.66 -7.22 -3.63
C GLY A 286 -36.36 -6.15 -4.47
N GLU A 287 -35.72 -5.66 -5.54
CA GLU A 287 -36.33 -4.70 -6.45
C GLU A 287 -37.17 -5.37 -7.54
N ALA A 288 -38.20 -4.64 -8.01
CA ALA A 288 -39.12 -5.15 -9.03
C ALA A 288 -38.38 -5.48 -10.34
N GLY A 289 -38.51 -6.72 -10.81
CA GLY A 289 -37.85 -7.19 -12.03
C GLY A 289 -36.39 -7.61 -11.84
N SER A 290 -35.90 -7.72 -10.60
CA SER A 290 -34.57 -8.25 -10.32
C SER A 290 -34.37 -9.63 -10.97
N PRO A 291 -33.21 -9.89 -11.62
CA PRO A 291 -32.89 -11.20 -12.15
C PRO A 291 -32.38 -12.17 -11.08
N ASP A 292 -32.25 -11.77 -9.81
CA ASP A 292 -31.86 -12.68 -8.73
C ASP A 292 -32.81 -13.88 -8.65
N ASN A 293 -32.24 -15.03 -8.29
CA ASN A 293 -32.88 -16.34 -8.30
C ASN A 293 -33.38 -16.80 -9.69
N SER A 294 -32.75 -16.32 -10.77
CA SER A 294 -33.05 -16.74 -12.15
C SER A 294 -31.78 -16.88 -12.99
N ALA A 295 -31.85 -17.65 -14.08
CA ALA A 295 -30.72 -17.83 -14.99
C ALA A 295 -30.22 -16.53 -15.64
N ALA A 296 -31.04 -15.47 -15.67
CA ALA A 296 -30.67 -14.19 -16.26
C ALA A 296 -29.54 -13.47 -15.50
N VAL A 297 -29.39 -13.69 -14.19
CA VAL A 297 -28.36 -13.00 -13.40
C VAL A 297 -26.94 -13.43 -13.79
N THR A 298 -26.79 -14.66 -14.30
CA THR A 298 -25.49 -15.20 -14.71
C THR A 298 -24.82 -14.35 -15.77
N ALA A 299 -25.58 -13.78 -16.72
CA ALA A 299 -25.01 -12.90 -17.75
C ALA A 299 -24.40 -11.64 -17.15
N GLN A 300 -25.05 -11.02 -16.15
CA GLN A 300 -24.55 -9.81 -15.50
C GLN A 300 -23.31 -10.10 -14.64
N VAL A 301 -23.31 -11.22 -13.92
CA VAL A 301 -22.14 -11.67 -13.16
C VAL A 301 -20.96 -11.99 -14.09
N ASN A 302 -21.20 -12.68 -15.20
CA ASN A 302 -20.15 -12.98 -16.17
C ASN A 302 -19.55 -11.72 -16.78
N ALA A 303 -20.36 -10.69 -17.04
CA ALA A 303 -19.86 -9.41 -17.55
C ALA A 303 -18.92 -8.71 -16.54
N PHE A 304 -19.22 -8.76 -15.23
CA PHE A 304 -18.34 -8.22 -14.20
C PHE A 304 -17.00 -8.96 -14.11
N PHE A 305 -17.04 -10.30 -14.13
CA PHE A 305 -15.83 -11.11 -14.06
C PHE A 305 -15.00 -11.03 -15.36
N GLY A 306 -15.64 -10.91 -16.51
CA GLY A 306 -14.99 -10.83 -17.82
C GLY A 306 -14.45 -12.17 -18.33
N GLY A 307 -13.75 -12.11 -19.45
CA GLY A 307 -13.23 -13.26 -20.19
C GLY A 307 -11.72 -13.44 -20.16
N ALA A 308 -10.95 -12.57 -19.48
CA ALA A 308 -9.50 -12.64 -19.42
C ALA A 308 -9.00 -14.05 -19.03
N ALA A 309 -8.07 -14.56 -19.82
CA ALA A 309 -7.43 -15.85 -19.65
C ALA A 309 -5.99 -15.68 -19.14
N VAL A 310 -5.45 -16.72 -18.50
CA VAL A 310 -4.06 -16.75 -18.01
C VAL A 310 -3.06 -16.47 -19.14
N SER A 311 -3.34 -16.94 -20.36
CA SER A 311 -2.48 -16.74 -21.53
C SER A 311 -2.47 -15.31 -22.09
N ASP A 312 -3.38 -14.44 -21.64
CA ASP A 312 -3.48 -13.07 -22.19
C ASP A 312 -2.38 -12.14 -21.65
N PHE A 313 -1.64 -12.58 -20.63
CA PHE A 313 -0.65 -11.80 -19.90
C PHE A 313 0.77 -12.18 -20.27
N THR A 314 1.60 -11.18 -20.56
CA THR A 314 3.02 -11.35 -20.87
C THR A 314 3.87 -10.50 -19.94
N ALA A 315 4.77 -11.14 -19.21
CA ALA A 315 5.72 -10.43 -18.35
C ALA A 315 6.85 -9.81 -19.17
N SER A 316 7.27 -8.61 -18.77
CA SER A 316 8.51 -7.96 -19.18
C SER A 316 9.47 -7.87 -17.98
N ALA A 317 10.49 -7.00 -18.00
CA ALA A 317 11.41 -6.86 -16.87
C ALA A 317 10.73 -6.28 -15.62
N MET A 318 9.97 -5.19 -15.77
CA MET A 318 9.34 -4.44 -14.66
C MET A 318 7.86 -4.13 -14.92
N SER A 319 7.20 -4.90 -15.78
CA SER A 319 5.78 -4.74 -16.07
C SER A 319 5.14 -6.03 -16.57
N VAL A 320 3.82 -6.09 -16.52
CA VAL A 320 3.03 -7.14 -17.18
C VAL A 320 2.13 -6.47 -18.22
N GLY A 321 2.15 -6.97 -19.45
CA GLY A 321 1.26 -6.52 -20.52
C GLY A 321 0.03 -7.42 -20.65
N TYR A 322 -1.08 -6.86 -21.10
CA TYR A 322 -2.31 -7.59 -21.43
C TYR A 322 -2.62 -7.50 -22.92
N SER A 323 -2.97 -8.63 -23.54
CA SER A 323 -3.21 -8.77 -24.98
C SER A 323 -4.55 -9.45 -25.34
N GLY A 324 -5.40 -9.70 -24.34
CA GLY A 324 -6.71 -10.30 -24.54
C GLY A 324 -7.77 -9.32 -25.07
N ALA A 325 -9.04 -9.68 -24.93
CA ALA A 325 -10.17 -8.85 -25.36
C ALA A 325 -10.13 -7.45 -24.71
N PRO A 326 -10.58 -6.38 -25.38
CA PRO A 326 -10.55 -5.02 -24.83
C PRO A 326 -11.62 -4.83 -23.73
N GLU A 327 -11.40 -5.45 -22.57
CA GLU A 327 -12.30 -5.46 -21.42
C GLU A 327 -11.68 -4.86 -20.16
N TRP A 328 -12.52 -4.42 -19.22
CA TRP A 328 -12.11 -3.91 -17.91
C TRP A 328 -12.87 -4.65 -16.82
N SER A 329 -12.35 -5.83 -16.47
CA SER A 329 -13.05 -6.84 -15.70
C SER A 329 -12.29 -7.23 -14.43
N LEU A 330 -12.97 -7.87 -13.49
CA LEU A 330 -12.31 -8.35 -12.26
C LEU A 330 -11.23 -9.39 -12.59
N ARG A 331 -11.50 -10.34 -13.50
CA ARG A 331 -10.51 -11.36 -13.88
C ARG A 331 -9.26 -10.73 -14.49
N ARG A 332 -9.43 -9.68 -15.32
CA ARG A 332 -8.28 -8.97 -15.88
C ARG A 332 -7.38 -8.37 -14.80
N MET A 333 -7.96 -7.68 -13.82
CA MET A 333 -7.21 -7.12 -12.69
C MET A 333 -6.50 -8.21 -11.89
N ILE A 334 -7.22 -9.26 -11.52
CA ILE A 334 -6.70 -10.31 -10.63
C ILE A 334 -5.59 -11.12 -11.31
N LEU A 335 -5.76 -11.50 -12.57
CA LEU A 335 -4.74 -12.24 -13.32
C LEU A 335 -3.53 -11.36 -13.62
N HIS A 336 -3.71 -10.07 -13.94
CA HIS A 336 -2.61 -9.12 -14.04
C HIS A 336 -1.72 -9.17 -12.79
N TYR A 337 -2.32 -9.03 -11.62
CA TYR A 337 -1.58 -9.06 -10.36
C TYR A 337 -0.98 -10.43 -10.03
N ALA A 338 -1.62 -11.54 -10.42
CA ALA A 338 -1.03 -12.86 -10.25
C ALA A 338 0.28 -12.99 -11.04
N HIS A 339 0.29 -12.55 -12.30
CA HIS A 339 1.50 -12.50 -13.13
C HIS A 339 2.54 -11.51 -12.58
N LEU A 340 2.11 -10.36 -12.08
CA LEU A 340 3.00 -9.35 -11.48
C LEU A 340 3.69 -9.89 -10.22
N CYS A 341 2.93 -10.58 -9.36
CA CYS A 341 3.47 -11.26 -8.18
C CYS A 341 4.45 -12.36 -8.56
N ALA A 342 4.16 -13.14 -9.61
CA ALA A 342 5.08 -14.17 -10.11
C ALA A 342 6.39 -13.55 -10.61
N LEU A 343 6.31 -12.44 -11.37
CA LEU A 343 7.46 -11.69 -11.86
C LEU A 343 8.31 -11.10 -10.71
N ALA A 344 7.67 -10.66 -9.62
CA ALA A 344 8.36 -10.18 -8.42
C ALA A 344 9.04 -11.29 -7.59
N GLY A 345 8.98 -12.55 -8.02
CA GLY A 345 9.56 -13.70 -7.33
C GLY A 345 8.57 -14.45 -6.42
N GLY A 346 7.27 -14.21 -6.57
CA GLY A 346 6.18 -14.86 -5.84
C GLY A 346 5.87 -14.26 -4.46
N VAL A 347 4.69 -14.60 -3.93
CA VAL A 347 4.15 -14.14 -2.64
C VAL A 347 3.69 -15.32 -1.79
N ASP A 348 3.56 -15.13 -0.47
CA ASP A 348 3.12 -16.18 0.47
C ASP A 348 1.61 -16.41 0.41
N GLY A 349 0.85 -15.34 0.16
CA GLY A 349 -0.59 -15.38 0.00
C GLY A 349 -1.07 -14.44 -1.09
N PHE A 350 -2.22 -14.74 -1.69
CA PHE A 350 -2.84 -13.93 -2.73
C PHE A 350 -4.36 -13.97 -2.59
N LEU A 351 -4.99 -12.79 -2.56
CA LEU A 351 -6.45 -12.67 -2.51
C LEU A 351 -7.05 -12.52 -3.91
N ILE A 352 -8.08 -13.30 -4.22
CA ILE A 352 -8.79 -13.26 -5.53
C ILE A 352 -9.93 -12.23 -5.58
N GLY A 353 -10.15 -11.52 -4.47
CA GLY A 353 -11.23 -10.57 -4.28
C GLY A 353 -11.51 -10.39 -2.79
N SER A 354 -12.27 -9.35 -2.48
CA SER A 354 -12.64 -9.04 -1.11
C SER A 354 -13.98 -8.34 -1.03
N GLU A 355 -14.79 -8.73 -0.05
CA GLU A 355 -16.06 -8.11 0.31
C GLU A 355 -16.99 -7.84 -0.88
N LEU A 356 -17.05 -8.75 -1.86
CA LEU A 356 -17.94 -8.70 -3.02
C LEU A 356 -19.35 -9.21 -2.68
N ARG A 357 -19.83 -8.90 -1.48
CA ARG A 357 -21.07 -9.44 -0.89
C ARG A 357 -22.27 -9.38 -1.82
N GLY A 358 -22.52 -8.22 -2.43
CA GLY A 358 -23.66 -8.02 -3.33
C GLY A 358 -23.61 -8.86 -4.61
N LEU A 359 -22.45 -9.43 -4.95
CA LEU A 359 -22.25 -10.38 -6.05
C LEU A 359 -22.29 -11.84 -5.55
N THR A 360 -21.60 -12.15 -4.45
CA THR A 360 -21.51 -13.52 -3.90
C THR A 360 -22.87 -14.05 -3.46
N GLN A 361 -23.82 -13.16 -3.14
CA GLN A 361 -25.19 -13.52 -2.75
C GLN A 361 -26.18 -13.63 -3.91
N LEU A 362 -25.78 -13.32 -5.15
CA LEU A 362 -26.66 -13.47 -6.33
C LEU A 362 -26.88 -14.94 -6.68
N ARG A 363 -28.12 -15.30 -6.97
CA ARG A 363 -28.57 -16.68 -7.22
C ARG A 363 -29.04 -16.87 -8.66
N ALA A 364 -28.62 -17.96 -9.31
CA ALA A 364 -29.08 -18.32 -10.65
C ALA A 364 -30.28 -19.30 -10.66
N GLY A 365 -30.94 -19.48 -9.52
CA GLY A 365 -31.94 -20.53 -9.30
C GLY A 365 -31.31 -21.87 -8.89
N GLY A 366 -32.12 -22.76 -8.31
CA GLY A 366 -31.70 -24.12 -7.95
C GLY A 366 -30.52 -24.21 -6.97
N GLY A 367 -30.33 -23.20 -6.12
CA GLY A 367 -29.22 -23.12 -5.16
C GLY A 367 -27.85 -22.75 -5.78
N SER A 368 -27.81 -22.30 -7.03
CA SER A 368 -26.58 -21.91 -7.73
C SER A 368 -26.19 -20.45 -7.45
N TYR A 369 -24.90 -20.22 -7.14
CA TYR A 369 -24.30 -18.90 -6.89
C TYR A 369 -23.23 -18.60 -7.96
N PRO A 370 -23.57 -17.92 -9.07
CA PRO A 370 -22.66 -17.72 -10.20
C PRO A 370 -21.36 -16.98 -9.84
N ALA A 371 -21.39 -16.00 -8.94
CA ALA A 371 -20.18 -15.28 -8.55
C ALA A 371 -19.20 -16.19 -7.79
N VAL A 372 -19.71 -17.08 -6.93
CA VAL A 372 -18.88 -18.09 -6.25
C VAL A 372 -18.27 -19.06 -7.27
N ALA A 373 -19.04 -19.51 -8.26
CA ALA A 373 -18.50 -20.36 -9.33
C ALA A 373 -17.38 -19.66 -10.12
N GLN A 374 -17.54 -18.37 -10.40
CA GLN A 374 -16.50 -17.55 -11.03
C GLN A 374 -15.26 -17.38 -10.14
N LEU A 375 -15.42 -17.13 -8.83
CA LEU A 375 -14.30 -17.06 -7.88
C LEU A 375 -13.55 -18.38 -7.79
N LYS A 376 -14.24 -19.53 -7.76
CA LYS A 376 -13.60 -20.86 -7.77
C LYS A 376 -12.78 -21.08 -9.03
N THR A 377 -13.30 -20.67 -10.18
CA THR A 377 -12.57 -20.74 -11.46
C THR A 377 -11.35 -19.84 -11.44
N LEU A 378 -11.51 -18.59 -11.00
CA LEU A 378 -10.40 -17.63 -10.87
C LEU A 378 -9.34 -18.11 -9.88
N ALA A 379 -9.71 -18.77 -8.79
CA ALA A 379 -8.77 -19.38 -7.85
C ALA A 379 -7.91 -20.46 -8.51
N ALA A 380 -8.49 -21.28 -9.39
CA ALA A 380 -7.76 -22.30 -10.14
C ALA A 380 -6.80 -21.65 -11.16
N ASP A 381 -7.23 -20.59 -11.84
CA ASP A 381 -6.39 -19.84 -12.78
C ASP A 381 -5.20 -19.16 -12.06
N VAL A 382 -5.45 -18.52 -10.90
CA VAL A 382 -4.39 -17.94 -10.07
C VAL A 382 -3.44 -19.02 -9.55
N ARG A 383 -3.93 -20.22 -9.19
CA ARG A 383 -3.08 -21.36 -8.80
C ARG A 383 -2.14 -21.79 -9.92
N ALA A 384 -2.57 -21.71 -11.18
CA ALA A 384 -1.71 -22.04 -12.32
C ALA A 384 -0.54 -21.06 -12.48
N VAL A 385 -0.70 -19.80 -12.06
CA VAL A 385 0.34 -18.76 -12.12
C VAL A 385 1.19 -18.73 -10.84
N LEU A 386 0.56 -18.84 -9.67
CA LEU A 386 1.19 -18.77 -8.35
C LEU A 386 1.10 -20.12 -7.63
N ALA A 387 1.89 -21.08 -8.10
CA ALA A 387 1.82 -22.47 -7.65
C ALA A 387 2.07 -22.66 -6.13
N SER A 388 2.88 -21.81 -5.50
CA SER A 388 3.24 -21.92 -4.08
C SER A 388 2.40 -21.05 -3.13
N ALA A 389 1.72 -20.01 -3.63
CA ALA A 389 1.01 -19.06 -2.79
C ALA A 389 -0.24 -19.68 -2.15
N LYS A 390 -0.61 -19.28 -0.93
CA LYS A 390 -1.96 -19.55 -0.41
C LYS A 390 -2.95 -18.65 -1.15
N ILE A 391 -4.08 -19.19 -1.58
CA ILE A 391 -5.08 -18.46 -2.36
C ILE A 391 -6.36 -18.42 -1.54
N SER A 392 -6.92 -17.22 -1.33
CA SER A 392 -8.14 -17.04 -0.55
C SER A 392 -8.99 -15.90 -1.10
N TYR A 393 -10.23 -15.83 -0.63
CA TYR A 393 -11.12 -14.68 -0.77
C TYR A 393 -11.24 -14.02 0.61
N ALA A 394 -11.18 -12.68 0.68
CA ALA A 394 -11.34 -11.94 1.93
C ALA A 394 -12.81 -11.51 2.07
N ALA A 395 -13.62 -12.43 2.59
CA ALA A 395 -15.04 -12.20 2.79
C ALA A 395 -15.31 -11.10 3.84
N ASP A 396 -16.37 -10.32 3.64
CA ASP A 396 -16.90 -9.44 4.67
C ASP A 396 -17.40 -10.28 5.85
N TRP A 397 -17.33 -9.73 7.07
CA TRP A 397 -17.81 -10.41 8.27
C TRP A 397 -19.30 -10.81 8.17
N SER A 398 -20.11 -10.05 7.39
CA SER A 398 -21.51 -10.38 7.16
C SER A 398 -21.74 -11.56 6.20
N GLU A 399 -20.70 -12.08 5.56
CA GLU A 399 -20.77 -13.29 4.74
C GLU A 399 -20.51 -14.58 5.57
N TYR A 400 -19.96 -14.46 6.79
CA TYR A 400 -19.46 -15.62 7.57
C TYR A 400 -20.56 -16.58 8.03
N PHE A 401 -21.79 -16.09 8.22
CA PHE A 401 -22.92 -16.89 8.69
C PHE A 401 -23.82 -17.42 7.56
N GLY A 402 -23.34 -17.34 6.31
CA GLY A 402 -24.08 -17.73 5.11
C GLY A 402 -25.02 -16.65 4.60
N HIS A 403 -25.71 -16.94 3.49
CA HIS A 403 -26.69 -16.05 2.87
C HIS A 403 -28.11 -16.42 3.33
N HIS A 404 -28.82 -15.42 3.84
CA HIS A 404 -30.20 -15.52 4.35
C HIS A 404 -31.07 -14.61 3.48
N PRO A 405 -31.62 -15.10 2.35
CA PRO A 405 -32.36 -14.26 1.42
C PRO A 405 -33.65 -13.74 2.07
N ASN A 406 -33.92 -12.45 1.90
CA ASN A 406 -35.14 -11.81 2.41
C ASN A 406 -36.31 -11.94 1.41
N ASP A 407 -36.57 -13.16 0.93
CA ASP A 407 -37.62 -13.48 -0.05
C ASP A 407 -38.79 -14.27 0.55
N GLY A 408 -38.81 -14.43 1.88
CA GLY A 408 -39.84 -15.15 2.61
C GLY A 408 -39.66 -16.68 2.63
N SER A 409 -38.61 -17.22 2.01
CA SER A 409 -38.31 -18.67 2.05
C SER A 409 -37.93 -19.16 3.45
N GLY A 410 -37.23 -18.32 4.22
CA GLY A 410 -36.59 -18.74 5.48
C GLY A 410 -35.34 -19.59 5.28
N ASP A 411 -34.79 -19.63 4.06
CA ASP A 411 -33.63 -20.44 3.73
C ASP A 411 -32.32 -19.90 4.33
N VAL A 412 -31.37 -20.80 4.57
CA VAL A 412 -29.99 -20.48 5.00
C VAL A 412 -29.01 -21.20 4.09
N TYR A 413 -28.20 -20.44 3.33
CA TYR A 413 -27.26 -20.97 2.35
C TYR A 413 -25.79 -20.72 2.75
N PHE A 414 -25.04 -21.80 2.99
CA PHE A 414 -23.58 -21.76 3.12
C PHE A 414 -22.94 -21.87 1.73
N HIS A 415 -22.76 -20.71 1.08
CA HIS A 415 -22.46 -20.62 -0.35
C HIS A 415 -20.98 -20.38 -0.67
N LEU A 416 -20.18 -19.87 0.28
CA LEU A 416 -18.76 -19.54 0.09
C LEU A 416 -17.80 -20.74 0.23
#